data_AF-F4RJT1-F1
#
_entry.id   AF-F4RJT1-F1
#
_cell.length_a   1.000
_cell.length_b   1.000
_cell.length_c   1.000
_cell.angle_alpha   90.00
_cell.angle_beta   90.00
_cell.angle_gamma   90.00
#
_symmetry.space_group_name_H-M   'P 1'
#
loop_
_entity.id
_entity.type
_entity.pdbx_description
1 polymer ?
#
loop_
_entity_poly.entity_id
_entity_poly.type
_entity_poly.pdbx_seq_one_letter_code
_entity_poly.pdbx_strand_id
1 'polypeptide(L)'
;MNGESLLSTSLILKDNCTVKSLKAQNKEVAEWLPKRNSGSYWAIIDYVKFLLGRIKSQTPYPPSPNAIKIAQLPQILPQHISSDLRIFSLGSLPADETTKSFVHQLPCWVTFKGLFLQDLVMYHIPRVTLAWSSPVECNWNQVMLALLLKHWRYAKEHGAFADYSVDPARVGDAVVQAVIERWIQGREKESSRSRIRKKCVQRRNTLFCYRQEALEELVSAIEHRELLVVALELLPSSACCSETEDDGLEKVRAIGLVWRSEEFSALLQLLDKLSYKQQEALHGARWAAKRLDMRRQPAIQIKCSGRVPRNLPENCYCPIW
;
A
#
# COMPACT_ATOMS: atom_id res chain seq x y z
N MET A 1 -13.54 -36.52 20.66
CA MET A 1 -12.61 -35.42 21.00
C MET A 1 -13.04 -34.21 20.20
N ASN A 2 -13.39 -33.14 20.90
CA ASN A 2 -14.24 -32.04 20.42
C ASN A 2 -13.54 -31.18 19.36
N GLY A 3 -14.17 -31.06 18.19
CA GLY A 3 -13.79 -30.10 17.15
C GLY A 3 -14.41 -28.74 17.47
N GLU A 4 -13.61 -27.84 18.03
CA GLU A 4 -14.00 -26.45 18.19
C GLU A 4 -14.07 -25.74 16.83
N SER A 5 -15.17 -25.04 16.62
CA SER A 5 -15.52 -24.29 15.41
C SER A 5 -14.52 -23.16 15.14
N LEU A 6 -13.68 -23.36 14.12
CA LEU A 6 -12.63 -22.42 13.66
C LEU A 6 -13.15 -21.16 12.95
N LEU A 7 -14.47 -20.91 12.91
CA LEU A 7 -15.08 -19.91 12.03
C LEU A 7 -15.64 -18.66 12.75
N SER A 8 -15.31 -18.44 14.03
CA SER A 8 -15.90 -17.33 14.81
C SER A 8 -14.90 -16.30 15.35
N THR A 9 -13.60 -16.43 15.09
CA THR A 9 -12.61 -15.53 15.70
C THR A 9 -11.65 -15.01 14.64
N SER A 10 -11.60 -13.68 14.49
CA SER A 10 -10.54 -13.00 13.73
C SER A 10 -9.19 -13.52 14.25
N LEU A 11 -8.49 -14.29 13.41
CA LEU A 11 -7.23 -14.97 13.79
C LEU A 11 -6.10 -13.96 14.06
N ILE A 12 -6.30 -12.70 13.68
CA ILE A 12 -5.37 -11.58 13.87
C ILE A 12 -5.55 -10.92 15.25
N LEU A 13 -6.62 -11.24 15.98
CA LEU A 13 -6.94 -10.67 17.29
C LEU A 13 -7.00 -11.76 18.36
N LYS A 14 -5.95 -12.57 18.48
CA LYS A 14 -5.70 -13.28 19.74
C LYS A 14 -5.14 -12.28 20.75
N ASP A 15 -5.96 -12.04 21.77
CA ASP A 15 -5.68 -11.43 23.07
C ASP A 15 -6.01 -9.94 23.23
N ASN A 16 -6.84 -9.70 24.26
CA ASN A 16 -7.33 -8.42 24.79
C ASN A 16 -6.20 -7.52 25.37
N CYS A 17 -5.11 -7.31 24.65
CA CYS A 17 -3.97 -6.53 25.13
C CYS A 17 -3.51 -5.50 24.10
N THR A 18 -3.92 -4.25 24.33
CA THR A 18 -3.40 -2.98 23.75
C THR A 18 -3.42 -2.88 22.23
N VAL A 19 -3.70 -1.68 21.70
CA VAL A 19 -3.68 -1.41 20.25
C VAL A 19 -2.25 -1.56 19.71
N LYS A 20 -1.84 -2.80 19.41
CA LYS A 20 -0.57 -3.11 18.75
C LYS A 20 -0.61 -2.44 17.37
N SER A 21 0.43 -1.67 17.04
CA SER A 21 0.56 -1.08 15.71
C SER A 21 0.41 -2.17 14.63
N LEU A 22 -0.12 -1.84 13.44
CA LEU A 22 -0.25 -2.84 12.35
C LEU A 22 1.10 -3.47 11.96
N LYS A 23 2.21 -2.78 12.21
CA LYS A 23 3.56 -3.34 12.05
C LYS A 23 3.83 -4.48 13.04
N ALA A 24 3.38 -4.35 14.30
CA ALA A 24 3.50 -5.39 15.31
C ALA A 24 2.56 -6.56 15.02
N GLN A 25 1.29 -6.29 14.67
CA GLN A 25 0.34 -7.33 14.24
C GLN A 25 0.86 -8.12 13.03
N ASN A 26 1.38 -7.41 12.01
CA ASN A 26 1.98 -8.05 10.84
C ASN A 26 3.21 -8.89 11.19
N LYS A 27 4.00 -8.49 12.20
CA LYS A 27 5.19 -9.24 12.63
C LYS A 27 4.76 -10.55 13.29
N GLU A 28 3.72 -10.54 14.11
CA GLU A 28 3.19 -11.74 14.78
C GLU A 28 2.67 -12.79 13.79
N VAL A 29 2.03 -12.34 12.70
CA VAL A 29 1.54 -13.27 11.68
C VAL A 29 2.57 -13.58 10.58
N ALA A 30 3.72 -12.90 10.54
CA ALA A 30 4.68 -13.03 9.44
C ALA A 30 5.34 -14.42 9.37
N GLU A 31 5.51 -15.10 10.51
CA GLU A 31 6.24 -16.36 10.58
C GLU A 31 5.46 -17.53 9.98
N TRP A 32 4.14 -17.55 10.15
CA TRP A 32 3.28 -18.64 9.70
C TRP A 32 2.52 -18.33 8.39
N LEU A 33 2.41 -17.06 7.97
CA LEU A 33 1.89 -16.71 6.65
C LEU A 33 2.92 -16.91 5.52
N PRO A 34 2.47 -17.20 4.27
CA PRO A 34 3.35 -17.25 3.13
C PRO A 34 4.05 -15.91 2.91
N LYS A 35 5.33 -15.97 2.48
CA LYS A 35 6.11 -14.79 2.13
C LYS A 35 5.43 -14.05 0.98
N ARG A 36 5.49 -12.71 0.99
CA ARG A 36 4.81 -11.86 -0.01
C ARG A 36 5.24 -12.15 -1.46
N ASN A 37 6.43 -12.69 -1.66
CA ASN A 37 6.99 -13.06 -2.96
C ASN A 37 6.86 -14.57 -3.28
N SER A 38 6.14 -15.35 -2.48
CA SER A 38 5.95 -16.80 -2.70
C SER A 38 4.75 -17.10 -3.61
N GLY A 39 4.82 -18.20 -4.37
CA GLY A 39 3.71 -18.64 -5.23
C GLY A 39 2.38 -18.76 -4.49
N SER A 40 2.37 -19.30 -3.26
CA SER A 40 1.16 -19.38 -2.41
C SER A 40 0.53 -18.01 -2.15
N TYR A 41 1.32 -17.00 -1.80
CA TYR A 41 0.77 -15.65 -1.54
C TYR A 41 0.20 -15.02 -2.81
N TRP A 42 0.89 -15.19 -3.95
CA TRP A 42 0.44 -14.64 -5.22
C TRP A 42 -0.83 -15.32 -5.71
N ALA A 43 -0.92 -16.65 -5.60
CA ALA A 43 -2.12 -17.40 -5.97
C ALA A 43 -3.36 -16.88 -5.21
N ILE A 44 -3.27 -16.76 -3.88
CA ILE A 44 -4.36 -16.26 -3.04
C ILE A 44 -4.78 -14.86 -3.46
N ILE A 45 -3.82 -13.93 -3.54
CA ILE A 45 -4.12 -12.51 -3.76
C ILE A 45 -4.58 -12.23 -5.19
N ASP A 46 -4.01 -12.88 -6.19
CA ASP A 46 -4.42 -12.68 -7.59
C ASP A 46 -5.80 -13.27 -7.84
N TYR A 47 -6.12 -14.42 -7.26
CA TYR A 47 -7.47 -14.99 -7.35
C TYR A 47 -8.51 -14.08 -6.70
N VAL A 48 -8.24 -13.59 -5.49
CA VAL A 48 -9.12 -12.64 -4.79
C VAL A 48 -9.31 -11.35 -5.58
N LYS A 49 -8.22 -10.78 -6.14
CA LYS A 49 -8.32 -9.61 -7.03
C LYS A 49 -9.22 -9.89 -8.23
N PHE A 50 -9.05 -11.04 -8.86
CA PHE A 50 -9.80 -11.42 -10.04
C PHE A 50 -11.30 -11.57 -9.75
N LEU A 51 -11.65 -12.24 -8.64
CA LEU A 51 -13.05 -12.33 -8.16
C LEU A 51 -13.64 -10.95 -7.88
N LEU A 52 -12.87 -10.06 -7.25
CA LEU A 52 -13.26 -8.66 -7.00
C LEU A 52 -13.28 -7.76 -8.25
N GLY A 53 -13.12 -8.33 -9.45
CA GLY A 53 -13.22 -7.59 -10.71
C GLY A 53 -11.96 -6.83 -11.12
N ARG A 54 -10.86 -6.97 -10.38
CA ARG A 54 -9.58 -6.34 -10.75
C ARG A 54 -8.82 -7.23 -11.72
N ILE A 55 -9.10 -7.00 -12.99
CA ILE A 55 -8.50 -7.73 -14.11
C ILE A 55 -7.11 -7.12 -14.39
N LYS A 56 -6.98 -5.79 -14.51
CA LYS A 56 -5.69 -5.11 -14.74
C LYS A 56 -5.22 -4.32 -13.51
N SER A 57 -3.91 -4.02 -13.43
CA SER A 57 -3.34 -3.24 -12.34
C SER A 57 -3.95 -1.83 -12.21
N GLN A 58 -4.38 -1.24 -13.32
CA GLN A 58 -4.99 0.10 -13.37
C GLN A 58 -6.51 0.10 -13.16
N THR A 59 -7.17 -1.06 -13.17
CA THR A 59 -8.62 -1.13 -12.95
C THR A 59 -8.91 -0.80 -11.48
N PRO A 60 -9.73 0.24 -11.20
CA PRO A 60 -10.12 0.55 -9.83
C PRO A 60 -10.95 -0.59 -9.25
N TYR A 61 -10.84 -0.83 -7.95
CA TYR A 61 -11.76 -1.74 -7.27
C TYR A 61 -13.19 -1.17 -7.30
N PRO A 62 -14.22 -2.04 -7.26
CA PRO A 62 -15.58 -1.60 -7.05
C PRO A 62 -15.70 -0.71 -5.80
N PRO A 63 -16.51 0.35 -5.83
CA PRO A 63 -16.64 1.24 -4.67
C PRO A 63 -17.25 0.51 -3.47
N SER A 64 -16.97 1.03 -2.27
CA SER A 64 -17.57 0.52 -1.02
C SER A 64 -19.10 0.56 -1.11
N PRO A 65 -19.83 -0.43 -0.55
CA PRO A 65 -21.27 -0.32 -0.36
C PRO A 65 -21.58 0.94 0.47
N ASN A 66 -22.74 1.55 0.20
CA ASN A 66 -23.24 2.63 1.05
C ASN A 66 -23.77 2.05 2.37
N ALA A 67 -23.91 2.90 3.39
CA ALA A 67 -24.35 2.48 4.72
C ALA A 67 -25.70 1.73 4.70
N ILE A 68 -26.61 2.14 3.82
CA ILE A 68 -27.93 1.49 3.62
C ILE A 68 -27.76 0.03 3.17
N LYS A 69 -26.93 -0.24 2.16
CA LYS A 69 -26.69 -1.61 1.67
C LYS A 69 -25.95 -2.46 2.71
N ILE A 70 -25.09 -1.87 3.52
CA ILE A 70 -24.44 -2.59 4.64
C ILE A 70 -25.50 -3.00 5.67
N ALA A 71 -26.42 -2.10 6.01
CA ALA A 71 -27.49 -2.38 6.97
C ALA A 71 -28.55 -3.36 6.45
N GLN A 72 -28.78 -3.38 5.13
CA GLN A 72 -29.73 -4.28 4.47
C GLN A 72 -29.17 -5.68 4.20
N LEU A 73 -27.89 -5.92 4.48
CA LEU A 73 -27.30 -7.24 4.29
C LEU A 73 -28.03 -8.23 5.22
N PRO A 74 -28.55 -9.36 4.69
CA PRO A 74 -29.19 -10.35 5.54
C PRO A 74 -28.22 -10.84 6.62
N GLN A 75 -28.73 -11.22 7.79
CA GLN A 75 -27.91 -11.79 8.87
C GLN A 75 -27.46 -13.21 8.49
N ILE A 76 -26.46 -13.29 7.61
CA ILE A 76 -25.90 -14.54 7.11
C ILE A 76 -24.67 -14.86 7.96
N LEU A 77 -24.70 -15.99 8.67
CA LEU A 77 -23.52 -16.46 9.37
C LEU A 77 -22.46 -16.96 8.35
N PRO A 78 -21.18 -16.56 8.49
CA PRO A 78 -20.06 -17.08 7.68
C PRO A 78 -19.99 -18.61 7.60
N GLN A 79 -20.44 -19.30 8.65
CA GLN A 79 -20.47 -20.76 8.75
C GLN A 79 -21.48 -21.39 7.77
N HIS A 80 -22.64 -20.76 7.59
CA HIS A 80 -23.65 -21.21 6.62
C HIS A 80 -23.12 -21.07 5.19
N ILE A 81 -22.43 -19.96 4.89
CA ILE A 81 -21.80 -19.76 3.58
C ILE A 81 -20.76 -20.84 3.31
N SER A 82 -19.92 -21.13 4.30
CA SER A 82 -18.80 -22.07 4.17
C SER A 82 -19.26 -23.52 3.94
N SER A 83 -20.44 -23.89 4.44
CA SER A 83 -20.99 -25.25 4.34
C SER A 83 -21.95 -25.43 3.16
N ASP A 84 -22.45 -24.34 2.57
CA ASP A 84 -23.38 -24.38 1.45
C ASP A 84 -22.66 -24.67 0.12
N LEU A 85 -22.61 -25.93 -0.30
CA LEU A 85 -21.95 -26.33 -1.55
C LEU A 85 -22.88 -26.36 -2.77
N ARG A 86 -24.14 -25.94 -2.64
CA ARG A 86 -25.17 -26.08 -3.69
C ARG A 86 -24.75 -25.44 -5.02
N ILE A 87 -24.03 -24.32 -4.95
CA ILE A 87 -23.56 -23.61 -6.16
C ILE A 87 -22.60 -24.45 -7.00
N PHE A 88 -21.80 -25.31 -6.37
CA PHE A 88 -20.80 -26.13 -7.04
C PHE A 88 -21.41 -27.39 -7.67
N SER A 89 -22.66 -27.72 -7.30
CA SER A 89 -23.44 -28.81 -7.90
C SER A 89 -24.18 -28.38 -9.17
N LEU A 90 -24.33 -27.07 -9.43
CA LEU A 90 -24.80 -26.57 -10.73
C LEU A 90 -23.66 -26.78 -11.75
N GLY A 91 -23.83 -27.77 -12.62
CA GLY A 91 -22.87 -28.09 -13.67
C GLY A 91 -22.47 -26.90 -14.54
N SER A 92 -21.27 -27.03 -15.13
CA SER A 92 -20.50 -26.05 -15.91
C SER A 92 -21.30 -24.89 -16.53
N LEU A 93 -20.97 -23.67 -16.13
CA LEU A 93 -21.29 -22.46 -16.92
C LEU A 93 -20.50 -22.50 -18.24
N PRO A 94 -21.09 -22.04 -19.37
CA PRO A 94 -20.37 -21.92 -20.63
C PRO A 94 -19.19 -20.95 -20.47
N ALA A 95 -18.02 -21.37 -20.91
CA ALA A 95 -16.83 -20.54 -20.93
C ALA A 95 -16.93 -19.54 -22.08
N ASP A 96 -17.23 -18.28 -21.80
CA ASP A 96 -17.03 -17.21 -22.79
C ASP A 96 -15.54 -16.90 -22.93
N GLU A 97 -15.07 -16.86 -24.17
CA GLU A 97 -13.67 -16.70 -24.53
C GLU A 97 -13.10 -15.33 -24.13
N THR A 98 -12.25 -15.39 -23.09
CA THR A 98 -11.01 -14.65 -22.84
C THR A 98 -10.97 -13.11 -22.84
N THR A 99 -10.66 -12.60 -21.64
CA THR A 99 -9.55 -11.65 -21.47
C THR A 99 -8.59 -12.19 -20.40
N LYS A 100 -7.46 -12.80 -20.80
CA LYS A 100 -6.36 -13.11 -19.87
C LYS A 100 -5.78 -11.80 -19.35
N SER A 101 -5.58 -11.68 -18.04
CA SER A 101 -5.06 -10.41 -17.49
C SER A 101 -3.97 -10.54 -16.45
N PHE A 102 -3.79 -11.72 -15.86
CA PHE A 102 -2.60 -12.05 -15.08
C PHE A 102 -1.80 -13.15 -15.77
N VAL A 103 -0.48 -13.12 -15.59
CA VAL A 103 0.49 -14.03 -16.25
C VAL A 103 0.19 -15.51 -15.96
N HIS A 104 -0.46 -15.81 -14.83
CA HIS A 104 -0.74 -17.17 -14.33
C HIS A 104 -2.24 -17.51 -14.31
N GLN A 105 -3.07 -16.78 -15.07
CA GLN A 105 -4.51 -16.98 -15.05
C GLN A 105 -4.93 -18.11 -16.01
N LEU A 106 -5.37 -19.23 -15.43
CA LEU A 106 -5.97 -20.33 -16.19
C LEU A 106 -7.39 -19.98 -16.69
N PRO A 107 -7.84 -20.50 -17.84
CA PRO A 107 -9.19 -20.24 -18.37
C PRO A 107 -10.32 -20.57 -17.39
N CYS A 108 -10.14 -21.61 -16.56
CA CYS A 108 -11.14 -22.05 -15.58
C CYS A 108 -11.50 -20.99 -14.53
N TRP A 109 -10.66 -19.96 -14.33
CA TRP A 109 -10.96 -18.86 -13.43
C TRP A 109 -12.25 -18.13 -13.85
N VAL A 110 -12.51 -17.98 -15.15
CA VAL A 110 -13.74 -17.34 -15.64
C VAL A 110 -14.97 -18.10 -15.18
N THR A 111 -14.96 -19.42 -15.31
CA THR A 111 -16.03 -20.32 -14.82
C THR A 111 -16.22 -20.16 -13.32
N PHE A 112 -15.14 -20.19 -12.53
CA PHE A 112 -15.22 -20.06 -11.07
C PHE A 112 -15.72 -18.68 -10.63
N LYS A 113 -15.38 -17.62 -11.36
CA LYS A 113 -15.96 -16.30 -11.12
C LYS A 113 -17.44 -16.26 -11.45
N GLY A 114 -17.89 -16.95 -12.50
CA GLY A 114 -19.31 -17.12 -12.79
C GLY A 114 -20.07 -17.74 -11.62
N LEU A 115 -19.53 -18.85 -11.08
CA LEU A 115 -20.08 -19.52 -9.89
C LEU A 115 -20.11 -18.57 -8.68
N PHE A 116 -19.02 -17.83 -8.44
CA PHE A 116 -18.94 -16.84 -7.37
C PHE A 116 -20.00 -15.73 -7.49
N LEU A 117 -20.22 -15.20 -8.69
CA LEU A 117 -21.24 -14.17 -8.92
C LEU A 117 -22.66 -14.73 -8.72
N GLN A 118 -22.91 -15.97 -9.14
CA GLN A 118 -24.20 -16.62 -8.92
C GLN A 118 -24.44 -16.93 -7.43
N ASP A 119 -23.39 -17.30 -6.68
CA ASP A 119 -23.46 -17.48 -5.22
C ASP A 119 -23.84 -16.18 -4.50
N LEU A 120 -23.29 -15.04 -4.93
CA LEU A 120 -23.69 -13.73 -4.42
C LEU A 120 -25.20 -13.46 -4.64
N VAL A 121 -25.74 -13.83 -5.80
CA VAL A 121 -27.17 -13.68 -6.10
C VAL A 121 -28.02 -14.54 -5.17
N MET A 122 -27.61 -15.78 -4.86
CA MET A 122 -28.33 -16.65 -3.93
C MET A 122 -28.40 -16.08 -2.51
N TYR A 123 -27.40 -15.31 -2.09
CA TYR A 123 -27.38 -14.62 -0.80
C TYR A 123 -27.95 -13.18 -0.85
N HIS A 124 -28.59 -12.80 -1.96
CA HIS A 124 -29.12 -11.45 -2.18
C HIS A 124 -28.07 -10.33 -2.05
N ILE A 125 -26.81 -10.63 -2.38
CA ILE A 125 -25.71 -9.66 -2.37
C ILE A 125 -25.63 -9.01 -3.75
N PRO A 126 -25.94 -7.71 -3.88
CA PRO A 126 -26.20 -7.09 -5.18
C PRO A 126 -24.95 -6.89 -6.03
N ARG A 127 -23.75 -6.91 -5.43
CA ARG A 127 -22.49 -6.75 -6.15
C ARG A 127 -21.31 -7.26 -5.34
N VAL A 128 -20.29 -7.74 -6.05
CA VAL A 128 -18.98 -8.02 -5.48
C VAL A 128 -18.27 -6.71 -5.08
N THR A 129 -18.03 -6.51 -3.79
CA THR A 129 -17.19 -5.42 -3.26
C THR A 129 -16.88 -5.65 -1.78
N LEU A 130 -15.88 -4.95 -1.25
CA LEU A 130 -15.60 -4.90 0.17
C LEU A 130 -16.04 -3.56 0.76
N ALA A 131 -16.35 -3.53 2.05
CA ALA A 131 -16.55 -2.30 2.79
C ALA A 131 -15.17 -1.71 3.12
N TRP A 132 -14.56 -1.06 2.13
CA TRP A 132 -13.16 -0.59 2.16
C TRP A 132 -12.83 0.38 3.30
N SER A 133 -13.83 1.10 3.78
CA SER A 133 -13.71 2.07 4.88
C SER A 133 -14.16 1.51 6.23
N SER A 134 -14.51 0.22 6.28
CA SER A 134 -14.96 -0.47 7.47
C SER A 134 -13.93 -1.49 7.92
N PRO A 135 -13.89 -1.83 9.22
CA PRO A 135 -13.03 -2.88 9.73
C PRO A 135 -13.34 -4.23 9.07
N VAL A 136 -12.39 -5.15 9.10
CA VAL A 136 -12.57 -6.52 8.58
C VAL A 136 -13.68 -7.26 9.33
N GLU A 137 -13.87 -6.91 10.60
CA GLU A 137 -14.86 -7.49 11.52
C GLU A 137 -16.30 -7.06 11.20
N CYS A 138 -16.50 -6.08 10.30
CA CYS A 138 -17.85 -5.68 9.94
C CYS A 138 -18.59 -6.83 9.22
N ASN A 139 -19.90 -6.95 9.44
CA ASN A 139 -20.71 -8.05 8.90
C ASN A 139 -20.53 -8.24 7.39
N TRP A 140 -20.50 -7.13 6.63
CA TRP A 140 -20.26 -7.17 5.18
C TRP A 140 -18.93 -7.83 4.81
N ASN A 141 -17.83 -7.42 5.46
CA ASN A 141 -16.50 -7.95 5.16
C ASN A 141 -16.36 -9.41 5.62
N GLN A 142 -17.00 -9.80 6.72
CA GLN A 142 -17.04 -11.20 7.18
C GLN A 142 -17.79 -12.11 6.20
N VAL A 143 -18.96 -11.68 5.71
CA VAL A 143 -19.73 -12.40 4.68
C VAL A 143 -18.93 -12.53 3.38
N MET A 144 -18.35 -11.43 2.90
CA MET A 144 -17.51 -11.45 1.69
C MET A 144 -16.26 -12.32 1.86
N LEU A 145 -15.62 -12.31 3.02
CA LEU A 145 -14.47 -13.15 3.33
C LEU A 145 -14.83 -14.64 3.29
N ALA A 146 -15.98 -15.01 3.86
CA ALA A 146 -16.48 -16.39 3.82
C ALA A 146 -16.72 -16.86 2.37
N LEU A 147 -17.32 -16.01 1.53
CA LEU A 147 -17.52 -16.31 0.11
C LEU A 147 -16.19 -16.44 -0.65
N LEU A 148 -15.24 -15.53 -0.42
CA LEU A 148 -13.91 -15.60 -1.04
C LEU A 148 -13.17 -16.89 -0.64
N LEU A 149 -13.24 -17.28 0.63
CA LEU A 149 -12.61 -18.49 1.14
C LEU A 149 -13.27 -19.76 0.55
N LYS A 150 -14.60 -19.81 0.54
CA LYS A 150 -15.38 -20.89 -0.08
C LYS A 150 -14.98 -21.11 -1.54
N HIS A 151 -14.93 -20.04 -2.34
CA HIS A 151 -14.58 -20.12 -3.76
C HIS A 151 -13.09 -20.36 -4.01
N TRP A 152 -12.22 -19.96 -3.08
CA TRP A 152 -10.81 -20.34 -3.10
C TRP A 152 -10.64 -21.85 -2.93
N ARG A 153 -11.32 -22.47 -1.95
CA ARG A 153 -11.24 -23.93 -1.73
C ARG A 153 -11.64 -24.70 -2.97
N TYR A 154 -12.79 -24.35 -3.54
CA TYR A 154 -13.28 -24.98 -4.76
C TYR A 154 -12.28 -24.86 -5.91
N ALA A 155 -11.76 -23.65 -6.18
CA ALA A 155 -10.76 -23.44 -7.23
C ALA A 155 -9.46 -24.23 -6.98
N LYS A 156 -9.00 -24.31 -5.73
CA LYS A 156 -7.82 -25.08 -5.34
C LYS A 156 -7.98 -26.57 -5.63
N GLU A 157 -9.12 -27.14 -5.23
CA GLU A 157 -9.44 -28.57 -5.44
C GLU A 157 -9.54 -28.91 -6.93
N HIS A 158 -9.90 -27.94 -7.78
CA HIS A 158 -10.02 -28.09 -9.22
C HIS A 158 -8.80 -27.59 -10.00
N GLY A 159 -7.64 -27.48 -9.36
CA GLY A 159 -6.37 -27.22 -10.03
C GLY A 159 -6.19 -25.80 -10.60
N ALA A 160 -6.95 -24.81 -10.12
CA ALA A 160 -6.90 -23.43 -10.63
C ALA A 160 -5.52 -22.75 -10.52
N PHE A 161 -4.64 -23.29 -9.68
CA PHE A 161 -3.38 -22.68 -9.29
C PHE A 161 -2.15 -23.48 -9.74
N ALA A 162 -2.29 -24.36 -10.74
CA ALA A 162 -1.20 -25.19 -11.26
C ALA A 162 0.01 -24.36 -11.74
N ASP A 163 -0.21 -23.16 -12.28
CA ASP A 163 0.83 -22.24 -12.74
C ASP A 163 1.54 -21.49 -11.60
N TYR A 164 1.11 -21.67 -10.35
CA TYR A 164 1.73 -21.10 -9.17
C TYR A 164 2.53 -22.17 -8.42
N SER A 165 3.73 -21.82 -7.94
CA SER A 165 4.49 -22.65 -6.99
C SER A 165 3.86 -22.59 -5.59
N VAL A 166 2.70 -23.24 -5.44
CA VAL A 166 1.93 -23.26 -4.19
C VAL A 166 2.49 -24.33 -3.24
N ASP A 167 2.94 -23.90 -2.07
CA ASP A 167 3.29 -24.77 -0.95
C ASP A 167 2.00 -25.18 -0.20
N PRO A 168 1.63 -26.48 -0.18
CA PRO A 168 0.44 -26.99 0.51
C PRO A 168 0.41 -26.66 2.01
N ALA A 169 1.57 -26.58 2.67
CA ALA A 169 1.66 -26.25 4.09
C ALA A 169 1.30 -24.78 4.38
N ARG A 170 1.27 -23.93 3.35
CA ARG A 170 1.03 -22.48 3.44
C ARG A 170 -0.29 -22.04 2.78
N VAL A 171 -1.20 -22.97 2.53
CA VAL A 171 -2.54 -22.71 1.93
C VAL A 171 -3.67 -23.46 2.63
N GLY A 172 -3.54 -23.68 3.94
CA GLY A 172 -4.68 -24.07 4.78
C GLY A 172 -5.66 -22.92 4.96
N ASP A 173 -6.91 -23.22 5.32
CA ASP A 173 -7.98 -22.23 5.39
C ASP A 173 -7.67 -21.04 6.30
N ALA A 174 -7.14 -21.31 7.49
CA ALA A 174 -6.72 -20.28 8.44
C ALA A 174 -5.64 -19.36 7.84
N VAL A 175 -4.72 -19.92 7.05
CA VAL A 175 -3.66 -19.15 6.37
C VAL A 175 -4.25 -18.28 5.27
N VAL A 176 -5.12 -18.84 4.44
CA VAL A 176 -5.76 -18.12 3.34
C VAL A 176 -6.62 -16.98 3.89
N GLN A 177 -7.44 -17.27 4.90
CA GLN A 177 -8.26 -16.28 5.59
C GLN A 177 -7.38 -15.13 6.11
N ALA A 178 -6.33 -15.43 6.88
CA ALA A 178 -5.45 -14.41 7.44
C ALA A 178 -4.67 -13.62 6.37
N VAL A 179 -4.31 -14.25 5.23
CA VAL A 179 -3.73 -13.53 4.08
C VAL A 179 -4.72 -12.50 3.53
N ILE A 180 -5.99 -12.90 3.35
CA ILE A 180 -7.05 -12.03 2.82
C ILE A 180 -7.36 -10.91 3.82
N GLU A 181 -7.56 -11.21 5.09
CA GLU A 181 -7.82 -10.23 6.15
C GLU A 181 -6.69 -9.18 6.23
N ARG A 182 -5.42 -9.63 6.27
CA ARG A 182 -4.25 -8.74 6.25
C ARG A 182 -4.23 -7.84 5.02
N TRP A 183 -4.62 -8.38 3.87
CA TRP A 183 -4.70 -7.64 2.64
C TRP A 183 -5.81 -6.58 2.66
N ILE A 184 -6.97 -6.88 3.23
CA ILE A 184 -8.09 -5.93 3.42
C ILE A 184 -7.70 -4.82 4.41
N GLN A 185 -7.14 -5.14 5.58
CA GLN A 185 -6.69 -4.14 6.56
C GLN A 185 -5.60 -3.22 6.00
N GLY A 186 -4.68 -3.79 5.20
CA GLY A 186 -3.65 -3.02 4.50
C GLY A 186 -4.23 -1.96 3.56
N ARG A 187 -5.43 -2.20 3.01
CA ARG A 187 -6.16 -1.27 2.12
C ARG A 187 -6.91 -0.19 2.87
N GLU A 188 -7.58 -0.53 3.97
CA GLU A 188 -8.28 0.43 4.85
C GLU A 188 -7.32 1.58 5.26
N LYS A 189 -6.10 1.22 5.66
CA LYS A 189 -5.07 2.19 6.04
C LYS A 189 -4.33 2.80 4.87
N GLU A 190 -4.52 2.29 3.65
CA GLU A 190 -4.09 2.93 2.40
C GLU A 190 -5.04 4.07 1.98
N SER A 191 -5.61 4.77 2.97
CA SER A 191 -6.36 6.01 2.80
C SER A 191 -5.53 7.03 2.02
N SER A 192 -6.20 7.96 1.34
CA SER A 192 -5.55 9.06 0.61
C SER A 192 -4.44 9.73 1.44
N ARG A 193 -4.68 9.96 2.73
CA ARG A 193 -3.70 10.53 3.67
C ARG A 193 -2.41 9.72 3.80
N SER A 194 -2.49 8.39 3.83
CA SER A 194 -1.28 7.54 3.93
C SER A 194 -0.45 7.57 2.65
N ARG A 195 -1.09 7.59 1.47
CA ARG A 195 -0.41 7.69 0.17
C ARG A 195 0.23 9.06 0.02
N ILE A 196 -0.48 10.12 0.38
CA ILE A 196 0.04 11.49 0.39
C ILE A 196 1.27 11.55 1.31
N ARG A 197 1.18 11.03 2.54
CA ARG A 197 2.32 11.01 3.47
C ARG A 197 3.52 10.24 2.92
N LYS A 198 3.32 9.05 2.33
CA LYS A 198 4.42 8.28 1.70
C LYS A 198 5.08 9.07 0.57
N LYS A 199 4.28 9.73 -0.28
CA LYS A 199 4.76 10.55 -1.39
C LYS A 199 5.54 11.78 -0.88
N CYS A 200 5.06 12.45 0.18
CA CYS A 200 5.78 13.57 0.81
C CYS A 200 7.13 13.14 1.38
N VAL A 201 7.20 11.99 2.06
CA VAL A 201 8.45 11.43 2.60
C VAL A 201 9.41 11.04 1.48
N GLN A 202 8.91 10.36 0.43
CA GLN A 202 9.73 9.98 -0.73
C GLN A 202 10.34 11.22 -1.39
N ARG A 203 9.53 12.25 -1.65
CA ARG A 203 9.97 13.53 -2.20
C ARG A 203 11.04 14.22 -1.35
N ARG A 204 10.86 14.22 -0.03
CA ARG A 204 11.85 14.77 0.90
C ARG A 204 13.19 14.01 0.82
N ASN A 205 13.15 12.68 0.75
CA ASN A 205 14.35 11.86 0.60
C ASN A 205 15.03 12.10 -0.75
N THR A 206 14.27 12.25 -1.83
CA THR A 206 14.83 12.58 -3.15
C THR A 206 15.56 13.93 -3.13
N LEU A 207 14.95 14.96 -2.54
CA LEU A 207 15.61 16.28 -2.39
C LEU A 207 16.89 16.18 -1.55
N PHE A 208 16.87 15.35 -0.51
CA PHE A 208 18.04 15.12 0.31
C PHE A 208 19.19 14.52 -0.48
N CYS A 209 18.95 13.45 -1.26
CA CYS A 209 19.96 12.85 -2.14
C CYS A 209 20.51 13.88 -3.13
N TYR A 210 19.64 14.64 -3.80
CA TYR A 210 20.07 15.66 -4.77
C TYR A 210 21.02 16.70 -4.16
N ARG A 211 20.76 17.11 -2.92
CA ARG A 211 21.59 18.10 -2.23
C ARG A 211 22.91 17.53 -1.72
N GLN A 212 22.92 16.26 -1.29
CA GLN A 212 24.16 15.57 -0.95
C GLN A 212 25.04 15.38 -2.19
N GLU A 213 24.47 14.88 -3.29
CA GLU A 213 25.18 14.72 -4.56
C GLU A 213 25.78 16.05 -5.04
N ALA A 214 24.99 17.13 -4.98
CA ALA A 214 25.47 18.45 -5.38
C ALA A 214 26.62 18.97 -4.51
N LEU A 215 26.58 18.66 -3.22
CA LEU A 215 27.63 19.04 -2.27
C LEU A 215 28.90 18.21 -2.46
N GLU A 216 28.76 16.89 -2.67
CA GLU A 216 29.85 15.97 -2.98
C GLU A 216 30.58 16.39 -4.25
N GLU A 217 29.84 16.71 -5.31
CA GLU A 217 30.41 17.16 -6.57
C GLU A 217 31.07 18.54 -6.44
N LEU A 218 30.43 19.48 -5.72
CA LEU A 218 31.02 20.80 -5.47
C LEU A 218 32.36 20.67 -4.74
N VAL A 219 32.42 19.92 -3.64
CA VAL A 219 33.65 19.79 -2.85
C VAL A 219 34.71 19.01 -3.61
N SER A 220 34.31 17.99 -4.40
CA SER A 220 35.24 17.26 -5.27
C SER A 220 35.86 18.15 -6.33
N ALA A 221 35.11 19.13 -6.86
CA ALA A 221 35.60 20.06 -7.88
C ALA A 221 36.60 21.10 -7.35
N ILE A 222 36.57 21.41 -6.05
CA ILE A 222 37.48 22.39 -5.43
C ILE A 222 38.69 21.67 -4.77
N GLU A 223 38.86 20.36 -4.99
CA GLU A 223 39.97 19.52 -4.48
C GLU A 223 40.15 19.49 -2.94
N HIS A 224 39.26 20.14 -2.18
CA HIS A 224 39.28 20.21 -0.71
C HIS A 224 38.44 19.10 -0.08
N ARG A 225 38.85 17.84 -0.28
CA ARG A 225 38.11 16.66 0.20
C ARG A 225 37.90 16.66 1.72
N GLU A 226 38.79 17.29 2.49
CA GLU A 226 38.68 17.48 3.93
C GLU A 226 37.44 18.27 4.34
N LEU A 227 36.95 19.17 3.49
CA LEU A 227 35.73 19.95 3.74
C LEU A 227 34.46 19.13 3.50
N LEU A 228 34.54 18.00 2.80
CA LEU A 228 33.36 17.21 2.44
C LEU A 228 32.65 16.64 3.67
N VAL A 229 33.44 16.15 4.64
CA VAL A 229 32.91 15.59 5.88
C VAL A 229 32.13 16.66 6.64
N VAL A 230 32.74 17.83 6.84
CA VAL A 230 32.14 18.98 7.52
C VAL A 230 30.91 19.49 6.77
N ALA A 231 30.96 19.51 5.44
CA ALA A 231 29.83 19.96 4.63
C ALA A 231 28.64 18.98 4.72
N LEU A 232 28.89 17.67 4.69
CA LEU A 232 27.85 16.65 4.84
C LEU A 232 27.23 16.64 6.24
N GLU A 233 27.94 17.09 7.27
CA GLU A 233 27.39 17.30 8.62
C GLU A 233 26.29 18.38 8.66
N LEU A 234 26.21 19.28 7.67
CA LEU A 234 25.08 20.21 7.50
C LEU A 234 23.83 19.54 6.93
N LEU A 235 23.98 18.34 6.36
CA LEU A 235 22.91 17.52 5.80
C LEU A 235 22.95 16.09 6.37
N PRO A 236 22.79 15.90 7.70
CA PRO A 236 22.91 14.59 8.34
C PRO A 236 21.69 13.69 8.08
N SER A 237 20.54 14.26 7.68
CA SER A 237 19.35 13.48 7.39
C SER A 237 18.37 14.21 6.48
N SER A 238 17.46 13.45 5.87
CA SER A 238 16.36 14.00 5.07
C SER A 238 15.45 14.95 5.85
N ALA A 239 15.45 14.94 7.19
CA ALA A 239 14.70 15.88 8.00
C ALA A 239 15.17 17.34 7.84
N CYS A 240 16.39 17.57 7.34
CA CYS A 240 16.87 18.90 6.98
C CYS A 240 16.13 19.48 5.78
N CYS A 241 15.55 18.63 4.93
CA CYS A 241 14.76 19.02 3.77
C CYS A 241 13.29 19.21 4.15
N SER A 242 12.65 20.22 3.56
CA SER A 242 11.21 20.43 3.79
C SER A 242 10.38 19.36 3.07
N GLU A 243 9.24 19.01 3.66
CA GLU A 243 8.24 18.18 2.99
C GLU A 243 7.68 18.92 1.76
N THR A 244 7.13 18.15 0.83
CA THR A 244 6.63 18.65 -0.44
C THR A 244 5.22 18.15 -0.70
N GLU A 245 4.26 19.06 -0.63
CA GLU A 245 2.83 18.75 -0.76
C GLU A 245 2.34 19.02 -2.20
N ASP A 246 1.31 18.27 -2.59
CA ASP A 246 0.51 18.60 -3.78
C ASP A 246 -0.59 19.55 -3.31
N ASP A 247 -0.66 20.76 -3.87
CA ASP A 247 -1.64 21.79 -3.48
C ASP A 247 -3.05 21.55 -4.04
N GLY A 248 -3.31 20.35 -4.58
CA GLY A 248 -4.57 20.00 -5.25
C GLY A 248 -4.70 20.52 -6.69
N LEU A 249 -3.80 21.41 -7.15
CA LEU A 249 -3.81 22.03 -8.49
C LEU A 249 -2.64 21.53 -9.36
N GLU A 250 -2.22 20.28 -9.16
CA GLU A 250 -1.04 19.65 -9.79
C GLU A 250 0.30 20.37 -9.54
N LYS A 251 0.33 21.39 -8.68
CA LYS A 251 1.54 22.10 -8.31
C LYS A 251 2.12 21.50 -7.04
N VAL A 252 3.44 21.34 -7.10
CA VAL A 252 4.23 20.73 -6.04
C VAL A 252 4.84 21.87 -5.24
N ARG A 253 4.51 22.00 -3.95
CA ARG A 253 4.96 23.13 -3.12
C ARG A 253 5.82 22.69 -1.96
N ALA A 254 6.72 23.57 -1.55
CA ALA A 254 7.42 23.43 -0.29
C ALA A 254 6.52 23.68 0.92
N ILE A 255 6.76 22.96 2.00
CA ILE A 255 6.29 23.37 3.33
C ILE A 255 7.43 24.09 4.05
N GLY A 256 7.20 25.31 4.53
CA GLY A 256 8.15 26.03 5.36
C GLY A 256 8.35 25.33 6.71
N LEU A 257 9.57 25.35 7.23
CA LEU A 257 9.89 24.79 8.54
C LEU A 257 10.24 25.93 9.49
N VAL A 258 9.48 26.07 10.58
CA VAL A 258 9.63 27.19 11.52
C VAL A 258 11.00 27.21 12.22
N TRP A 259 11.58 26.04 12.46
CA TRP A 259 12.87 25.91 13.12
C TRP A 259 14.04 26.35 12.25
N ARG A 260 13.83 26.53 10.94
CA ARG A 260 14.92 26.74 10.00
C ARG A 260 15.30 28.22 9.93
N SER A 261 16.58 28.54 10.06
CA SER A 261 17.09 29.89 9.83
C SER A 261 16.99 30.33 8.37
N GLU A 262 17.12 31.63 8.13
CA GLU A 262 17.16 32.20 6.79
C GLU A 262 18.44 31.79 6.06
N GLU A 263 19.57 31.75 6.77
CA GLU A 263 20.88 31.36 6.27
C GLU A 263 20.87 29.91 5.78
N PHE A 264 20.33 28.99 6.59
CA PHE A 264 20.22 27.58 6.18
C PHE A 264 19.23 27.42 5.03
N SER A 265 18.16 28.21 5.01
CA SER A 265 17.23 28.22 3.87
C SER A 265 17.92 28.67 2.57
N ALA A 266 18.77 29.70 2.64
CA ALA A 266 19.55 30.20 1.50
C ALA A 266 20.58 29.16 1.02
N LEU A 267 21.28 28.50 1.94
CA LEU A 267 22.20 27.40 1.61
C LEU A 267 21.48 26.29 0.83
N LEU A 268 20.32 25.84 1.31
CA LEU A 268 19.56 24.77 0.65
C LEU A 268 19.08 25.19 -0.76
N GLN A 269 18.71 26.47 -0.94
CA GLN A 269 18.36 27.00 -2.26
C GLN A 269 19.56 27.06 -3.20
N LEU A 270 20.75 27.38 -2.68
CA LEU A 270 21.98 27.36 -3.46
C LEU A 270 22.31 25.94 -3.93
N LEU A 271 22.17 24.94 -3.04
CA LEU A 271 22.35 23.53 -3.40
C LEU A 271 21.35 23.07 -4.46
N ASP A 272 20.08 23.50 -4.38
CA ASP A 272 19.09 23.19 -5.43
C ASP A 272 19.52 23.79 -6.80
N LYS A 273 20.08 25.01 -6.82
CA LYS A 273 20.60 25.64 -8.05
C LYS A 273 21.85 24.93 -8.59
N LEU A 274 22.75 24.50 -7.73
CA LEU A 274 23.96 23.75 -8.12
C LEU A 274 23.58 22.39 -8.69
N SER A 275 22.73 21.67 -7.97
CA SER A 275 22.10 20.41 -8.39
C SER A 275 21.51 20.53 -9.80
N TYR A 276 20.78 21.62 -10.11
CA TYR A 276 20.29 21.86 -11.47
C TYR A 276 21.39 21.96 -12.52
N LYS A 277 22.38 22.84 -12.28
CA LYS A 277 23.45 23.11 -13.26
C LYS A 277 24.26 21.85 -13.59
N GLN A 278 24.54 21.03 -12.57
CA GLN A 278 25.26 19.77 -12.75
C GLN A 278 24.48 18.81 -13.65
N GLN A 279 23.18 18.63 -13.36
CA GLN A 279 22.35 17.74 -14.17
C GLN A 279 22.03 18.29 -15.56
N GLU A 280 21.99 19.61 -15.72
CA GLU A 280 21.91 20.26 -17.03
C GLU A 280 23.16 19.96 -17.86
N ALA A 281 24.34 20.01 -17.25
CA ALA A 281 25.59 19.66 -17.93
C ALA A 281 25.65 18.16 -18.31
N LEU A 282 25.17 17.27 -17.44
CA LEU A 282 25.24 15.81 -17.66
C LEU A 282 24.15 15.27 -18.61
N HIS A 283 22.95 15.82 -18.55
CA HIS A 283 21.75 15.23 -19.20
C HIS A 283 20.94 16.23 -20.03
N GLY A 284 21.36 17.50 -20.06
CA GLY A 284 20.70 18.58 -20.79
C GLY A 284 19.56 19.24 -20.01
N ALA A 285 19.26 20.50 -20.39
CA ALA A 285 18.30 21.38 -19.71
C ALA A 285 16.89 20.76 -19.56
N ARG A 286 16.42 20.03 -20.59
CA ARG A 286 15.10 19.37 -20.57
C ARG A 286 14.99 18.31 -19.47
N TRP A 287 16.07 17.61 -19.18
CA TRP A 287 16.10 16.60 -18.12
C TRP A 287 16.15 17.28 -16.76
N ALA A 288 17.06 18.26 -16.59
CA ALA A 288 17.24 19.00 -15.35
C ALA A 288 15.94 19.72 -14.92
N ALA A 289 15.21 20.34 -15.85
CA ALA A 289 13.94 21.02 -15.57
C ALA A 289 12.82 20.08 -15.08
N LYS A 290 12.90 18.77 -15.32
CA LYS A 290 11.90 17.79 -14.86
C LYS A 290 12.11 17.34 -13.41
N ARG A 291 13.25 17.68 -12.80
CA ARG A 291 13.57 17.27 -11.42
C ARG A 291 12.68 17.94 -10.39
N LEU A 292 12.61 17.31 -9.22
CA LEU A 292 11.70 17.70 -8.15
C LEU A 292 12.07 19.04 -7.51
N ASP A 293 13.36 19.29 -7.27
CA ASP A 293 13.91 20.56 -6.78
C ASP A 293 13.55 21.73 -7.70
N MET A 294 13.50 21.50 -9.02
CA MET A 294 13.16 22.53 -10.01
C MET A 294 11.67 22.76 -10.23
N ARG A 295 10.86 21.70 -10.14
CA ARG A 295 9.41 21.79 -10.32
C ARG A 295 8.67 22.30 -9.09
N ARG A 296 9.34 22.34 -7.95
CA ARG A 296 8.75 22.68 -6.67
C ARG A 296 8.72 24.19 -6.47
N GLN A 297 7.55 24.70 -6.10
CA GLN A 297 7.38 26.12 -5.80
C GLN A 297 7.74 26.44 -4.33
N PRO A 298 8.08 27.70 -4.03
CA PRO A 298 8.33 28.17 -2.67
C PRO A 298 7.17 27.91 -1.72
N ALA A 299 7.49 27.90 -0.42
CA ALA A 299 6.50 27.66 0.62
C ALA A 299 5.58 28.86 0.77
N ILE A 300 4.28 28.59 0.87
CA ILE A 300 3.24 29.58 1.22
C ILE A 300 2.77 29.37 2.66
N GLN A 301 2.99 28.17 3.20
CA GLN A 301 2.61 27.79 4.56
C GLN A 301 3.85 27.34 5.32
N ILE A 302 3.88 27.67 6.61
CA ILE A 302 4.93 27.26 7.55
C ILE A 302 4.30 26.28 8.55
N LYS A 303 4.98 25.17 8.79
CA LYS A 303 4.52 24.13 9.71
C LYS A 303 5.32 24.17 11.01
N CYS A 304 4.61 24.33 12.13
CA CYS A 304 5.21 24.39 13.47
C CYS A 304 5.57 22.99 14.04
N SER A 305 4.97 21.93 13.52
CA SER A 305 5.13 20.55 14.01
C SER A 305 6.11 19.69 13.19
N GLY A 306 7.10 20.33 12.56
CA GLY A 306 8.12 19.63 11.76
C GLY A 306 9.09 18.82 12.62
N ARG A 307 9.63 17.71 12.07
CA ARG A 307 10.79 17.06 12.69
C ARG A 307 11.99 17.99 12.59
N VAL A 308 12.62 18.27 13.72
CA VAL A 308 13.83 19.10 13.81
C VAL A 308 15.05 18.17 13.86
N PRO A 309 15.97 18.27 12.89
CA PRO A 309 17.26 17.58 12.96
C PRO A 309 18.00 18.04 14.23
N ARG A 310 18.60 17.09 14.94
CA ARG A 310 19.49 17.38 16.06
C ARG A 310 20.92 17.51 15.54
N ASN A 311 21.75 18.28 16.23
CA ASN A 311 23.19 18.42 15.97
C ASN A 311 23.54 19.19 14.67
N LEU A 312 22.68 20.08 14.21
CA LEU A 312 23.13 21.10 13.25
C LEU A 312 23.84 22.23 14.01
N PRO A 313 24.71 23.00 13.34
CA PRO A 313 25.22 24.24 13.90
C PRO A 313 24.10 25.20 14.31
N GLU A 314 24.34 26.02 15.34
CA GLU A 314 23.33 26.90 15.95
C GLU A 314 22.68 27.85 14.92
N ASN A 315 23.49 28.38 14.00
CA ASN A 315 23.04 29.25 12.90
C ASN A 315 22.12 28.56 11.87
N CYS A 316 21.90 27.23 11.97
CA CYS A 316 20.91 26.54 11.16
C CYS A 316 19.49 26.63 11.74
N TYR A 317 19.39 27.01 13.01
CA TYR A 317 18.13 27.15 13.73
C TYR A 317 17.66 28.60 13.76
N CYS A 318 16.35 28.80 13.62
CA CYS A 318 15.72 30.10 13.80
C CYS A 318 15.85 30.49 15.28
N PRO A 319 16.43 31.65 15.62
CA PRO A 319 16.68 32.05 17.01
C PRO A 319 15.41 32.32 17.82
N ILE A 320 14.26 32.43 17.14
CA ILE A 320 12.94 32.71 17.75
C ILE A 320 12.16 31.40 17.99
N TRP A 321 12.73 30.23 17.65
CA TRP A 321 12.09 28.92 17.82
C TRP A 321 12.77 28.08 18.90
#